data_AF-A0A967XZG7-F1
#
_entry.id   AF-A0A967XZG7-F1
#
_cell.length_a   1.000
_cell.length_b   1.000
_cell.length_c   1.000
_cell.angle_alpha   90.00
_cell.angle_beta   90.00
_cell.angle_gamma   90.00
#
_symmetry.space_group_name_H-M   'P 1'
#
loop_
_entity.id
_entity.type
_entity.pdbx_description
1 polymer ?
#
loop_
_entity_poly.entity_id
_entity_poly.type
_entity_poly.pdbx_seq_one_letter_code
_entity_poly.pdbx_strand_id
1 'polypeptide(L)'
;AFAFIDRRNDQTPTALLPLLPDRTFPERMSMGIVYRTRIKDEEITLRPDQVLHIPGLGFDGLQGFSPISLFKQAIGLGLAAEEFGARFFG
;
A
#
# COMPACT_ATOMS: atom_id res chain seq x y z
N ALA A 1 -2.54 -4.73 -0.31
CA ALA A 1 -2.53 -5.07 1.13
C ALA A 1 -1.35 -5.98 1.42
N PHE A 2 -0.72 -5.85 2.58
CA PHE A 2 0.49 -6.60 2.95
C PHE A 2 0.32 -7.23 4.34
N ALA A 3 0.86 -8.43 4.52
CA ALA A 3 0.99 -9.05 5.82
C ALA A 3 2.33 -9.80 5.93
N PHE A 4 2.98 -9.71 7.09
CA PHE A 4 4.12 -10.53 7.44
C PHE A 4 3.63 -11.92 7.86
N ILE A 5 4.29 -12.95 7.35
CA ILE A 5 3.99 -14.33 7.68
C ILE A 5 4.86 -14.73 8.87
N ASP A 6 4.25 -14.73 10.05
CA ASP A 6 4.89 -15.24 11.27
C ASP A 6 5.02 -16.75 11.19
N ARG A 7 6.20 -17.27 11.51
CA ARG A 7 6.53 -18.69 11.42
C ARG A 7 7.23 -19.15 12.68
N ARG A 8 6.90 -20.36 13.10
CA ARG A 8 7.67 -21.08 14.12
C ARG A 8 9.02 -21.54 13.54
N ASN A 9 9.93 -21.97 14.42
CA ASN A 9 11.24 -22.53 14.07
C ASN A 9 11.21 -23.67 13.04
N ASP A 10 10.08 -24.39 12.92
CA ASP A 10 9.86 -25.47 11.96
C ASP A 10 9.31 -24.98 10.60
N GLN A 11 9.31 -23.66 10.36
CA GLN A 11 8.75 -22.99 9.17
C GLN A 11 7.23 -23.07 9.02
N THR A 12 6.51 -23.61 10.01
CA THR A 12 5.04 -23.62 9.99
C THR A 12 4.50 -22.20 10.20
N PRO A 13 3.65 -21.67 9.30
CA PRO A 13 2.99 -20.38 9.50
C PRO A 13 2.06 -20.42 10.72
N THR A 14 2.24 -19.46 11.63
CA THR A 14 1.47 -19.35 12.88
C THR A 14 0.47 -18.20 12.84
N ALA A 15 0.81 -17.11 12.14
CA ALA A 15 -0.05 -15.94 12.02
C ALA A 15 0.25 -15.10 10.77
N LEU A 16 -0.72 -14.28 10.39
CA LEU A 16 -0.53 -13.19 9.44
C LEU A 16 -0.62 -11.87 10.20
N LEU A 17 0.49 -11.15 10.27
CA LEU A 17 0.58 -9.86 10.95
C LEU A 17 0.43 -8.74 9.92
N PRO A 18 -0.62 -7.90 10.00
CA PRO A 18 -0.80 -6.82 9.03
C PRO A 18 0.41 -5.89 8.98
N LEU A 19 0.90 -5.64 7.77
CA LEU A 19 1.89 -4.59 7.50
C LEU A 19 1.16 -3.36 6.99
N LEU A 20 1.58 -2.19 7.48
CA LEU A 20 1.00 -0.92 7.10
C LEU A 20 1.34 -0.60 5.62
N PRO A 21 0.35 -0.41 4.74
CA PRO A 21 0.58 -0.23 3.30
C PRO A 21 1.20 1.12 2.94
N ASP A 22 1.07 2.14 3.79
CA ASP A 22 1.75 3.45 3.66
C ASP A 22 3.24 3.38 4.04
N ARG A 23 3.67 2.28 4.67
CA ARG A 23 5.04 2.07 5.14
C ARG A 23 5.70 0.83 4.54
N THR A 24 5.04 0.15 3.61
CA THR A 24 5.51 -1.10 3.02
C THR A 24 5.48 -1.01 1.51
N PHE A 25 6.63 -1.21 0.88
CA PHE A 25 6.82 -1.02 -0.56
C PHE A 25 7.52 -2.24 -1.17
N PRO A 26 6.94 -2.87 -2.21
CA PRO A 26 7.66 -3.83 -3.01
C PRO A 26 8.66 -3.11 -3.92
N GLU A 27 9.87 -3.64 -4.02
CA GLU A 27 10.95 -3.12 -4.85
C GLU A 27 11.51 -4.24 -5.72
N ARG A 28 11.72 -3.94 -7.01
CA ARG A 28 12.30 -4.89 -7.95
C ARG A 28 13.83 -4.76 -7.92
N MET A 29 14.50 -5.84 -7.55
CA MET A 29 15.95 -5.99 -7.59
C MET A 29 16.37 -6.96 -8.70
N SER A 30 17.68 -7.10 -8.91
CA SER A 30 18.26 -7.98 -9.94
C SER A 30 17.86 -9.46 -9.79
N MET A 31 17.61 -9.92 -8.57
CA MET A 31 17.27 -11.33 -8.27
C MET A 31 15.78 -11.57 -8.00
N GLY A 32 14.92 -10.56 -8.13
CA GLY A 32 13.49 -10.68 -7.85
C GLY A 32 12.93 -9.49 -7.08
N ILE A 33 11.77 -9.68 -6.47
CA ILE A 33 11.09 -8.65 -5.67
C ILE A 33 11.56 -8.76 -4.23
N VAL A 34 11.72 -7.63 -3.55
CA VAL A 34 11.85 -7.57 -2.09
C VAL A 34 10.80 -6.62 -1.54
N TYR A 35 10.49 -6.70 -0.25
CA TYR A 35 9.55 -5.80 0.41
C TYR A 35 10.31 -4.99 1.47
N ARG A 36 10.37 -3.67 1.31
CA ARG A 36 10.89 -2.78 2.35
C ARG A 36 9.74 -2.28 3.20
N THR A 37 9.86 -2.39 4.51
CA THR A 37 8.86 -1.88 5.46
C THR A 37 9.52 -1.12 6.60
N ARG A 38 8.81 -0.16 7.19
CA ARG A 38 9.29 0.57 8.37
C ARG A 38 8.51 0.17 9.62
N ILE A 39 9.19 -0.45 10.58
CA ILE A 39 8.62 -0.89 11.87
C ILE A 39 9.40 -0.20 12.98
N LYS A 40 8.70 0.53 13.87
CA LYS A 40 9.33 1.30 14.97
C LYS A 40 10.50 2.20 14.47
N ASP A 41 10.28 2.85 13.34
CA ASP A 41 11.25 3.73 12.65
C ASP A 41 12.51 3.04 12.08
N GLU A 42 12.61 1.72 12.18
CA GLU A 42 13.66 0.94 11.53
C GLU A 42 13.19 0.42 10.18
N GLU A 43 14.07 0.53 9.19
CA GLU A 43 13.83 0.01 7.84
C GLU A 43 14.26 -1.46 7.77
N ILE A 44 13.31 -2.32 7.43
CA ILE A 44 13.47 -3.76 7.38
C ILE A 44 13.20 -4.23 5.96
N THR A 45 14.12 -5.05 5.43
CA THR A 45 13.93 -5.71 4.14
C THR A 45 13.46 -7.14 4.36
N LEU A 46 12.30 -7.46 3.77
CA LEU A 46 11.65 -8.77 3.83
C LEU A 46 11.72 -9.44 2.46
N ARG A 47 11.99 -10.74 2.46
CA ARG A 47 11.99 -11.56 1.25
C ARG A 47 10.55 -11.90 0.81
N PRO A 48 10.34 -12.29 -0.46
CA PRO A 48 9.03 -12.69 -0.96
C PRO A 48 8.33 -13.79 -0.17
N ASP A 49 9.09 -14.77 0.34
CA ASP A 49 8.55 -15.86 1.16
C ASP A 49 8.05 -15.41 2.52
N GLN A 50 8.40 -14.20 2.97
CA GLN A 50 8.04 -13.66 4.28
C GLN A 50 6.79 -12.78 4.23
N VAL A 51 6.30 -12.40 3.05
CA VAL A 51 5.22 -11.42 2.89
C VAL A 51 4.09 -12.00 2.04
N LEU A 52 2.89 -12.01 2.60
CA LEU A 52 1.66 -12.14 1.81
C LEU A 52 1.32 -10.77 1.23
N HIS A 53 1.46 -10.64 -0.08
CA HIS A 53 1.09 -9.44 -0.82
C HIS A 53 -0.17 -9.70 -1.65
N ILE A 54 -1.23 -8.96 -1.35
CA ILE A 54 -2.46 -8.92 -2.14
C ILE A 54 -2.44 -7.59 -2.92
N PRO A 55 -2.01 -7.58 -4.19
CA PRO A 55 -1.97 -6.36 -4.99
C PRO A 55 -3.40 -5.85 -5.24
N GLY A 56 -3.58 -4.53 -5.18
CA GLY A 56 -4.80 -3.88 -5.64
C GLY A 56 -4.89 -3.85 -7.17
N LEU A 57 -5.98 -3.30 -7.71
CA LEU A 57 -6.11 -3.02 -9.15
C LEU A 57 -4.97 -2.07 -9.59
N GLY A 58 -4.05 -2.56 -10.42
CA GLY A 58 -2.83 -1.85 -10.84
C GLY A 58 -2.24 -2.43 -12.12
N PHE A 59 -1.46 -1.64 -12.86
CA PHE A 59 -1.01 -1.95 -14.22
C PHE A 59 0.29 -2.79 -14.28
N ASP A 60 1.04 -2.92 -13.18
CA ASP A 60 2.39 -3.52 -13.17
C ASP A 60 2.57 -4.73 -12.21
N GLY A 61 1.55 -5.08 -11.42
CA GLY A 61 1.60 -6.17 -10.44
C GLY A 61 2.46 -5.90 -9.20
N LEU A 62 3.02 -4.68 -9.06
CA LEU A 62 3.86 -4.25 -7.94
C LEU A 62 3.14 -3.24 -7.05
N GLN A 63 2.49 -2.23 -7.62
CA GLN A 63 1.75 -1.22 -6.83
C GLN A 63 0.36 -0.99 -7.41
N GLY A 64 -0.68 -1.21 -6.59
CA GLY A 64 -2.06 -0.89 -6.96
C GLY A 64 -2.27 0.62 -7.04
N PHE A 65 -3.15 1.08 -7.93
CA PHE A 65 -3.58 2.48 -7.94
C PHE A 65 -4.30 2.80 -6.64
N SER A 66 -3.99 3.96 -6.04
CA SER A 66 -4.84 4.51 -4.98
C SER A 66 -6.16 4.97 -5.60
N PRO A 67 -7.34 4.49 -5.12
CA PRO A 67 -8.63 4.98 -5.57
C PRO A 67 -8.77 6.50 -5.43
N ILE A 68 -8.15 7.09 -4.39
CA ILE A 68 -8.12 8.56 -4.20
C ILE A 68 -7.39 9.23 -5.36
N SER A 69 -6.27 8.67 -5.82
CA SER A 69 -5.54 9.21 -6.97
C SER A 69 -6.36 9.12 -8.25
N LEU A 70 -7.12 8.03 -8.45
CA LEU A 70 -8.00 7.87 -9.60
C LEU A 70 -9.17 8.87 -9.59
N PHE A 71 -9.76 9.14 -8.43
CA PHE A 71 -10.89 10.06 -8.27
C PHE A 71 -10.49 11.50 -7.94
N LYS A 72 -9.20 11.83 -7.92
CA LYS A 72 -8.68 13.16 -7.54
C LYS A 72 -9.34 14.30 -8.32
N GLN A 73 -9.56 14.12 -9.62
CA GLN A 73 -10.19 15.14 -10.47
C GLN A 73 -11.67 15.37 -10.11
N ALA A 74 -12.43 14.30 -9.87
CA ALA A 74 -13.83 14.39 -9.48
C ALA A 74 -14.00 15.07 -8.11
N ILE A 75 -13.13 14.73 -7.13
CA ILE A 75 -13.09 15.38 -5.82
C ILE A 75 -12.76 16.87 -5.95
N GLY A 76 -11.73 17.21 -6.75
CA GLY A 76 -11.35 18.61 -6.99
C GLY A 76 -12.45 19.43 -7.65
N LEU A 77 -13.20 18.84 -8.60
CA LEU A 77 -14.34 19.48 -9.24
C LEU A 77 -15.48 19.74 -8.24
N GLY A 78 -15.78 18.77 -7.37
CA GLY A 78 -16.80 18.92 -6.33
C GLY A 78 -16.49 20.06 -5.36
N LEU A 79 -15.25 20.11 -4.84
CA LEU A 79 -14.79 21.19 -3.97
C LEU A 79 -14.88 22.57 -4.62
N ALA A 80 -14.48 22.70 -5.88
CA ALA A 80 -14.57 23.97 -6.61
C ALA A 80 -16.03 24.41 -6.85
N ALA A 81 -16.92 23.46 -7.12
CA ALA A 81 -18.34 23.73 -7.27
C ALA A 81 -18.99 24.18 -5.94
N GLU A 82 -18.62 23.56 -4.81
CA GLU A 82 -19.06 23.97 -3.48
C GLU A 82 -18.56 25.39 -3.14
N GLU A 83 -17.28 25.70 -3.38
CA GLU A 83 -16.72 27.04 -3.13
C GLU A 83 -17.39 28.12 -4.00
N PHE A 84 -17.66 27.82 -5.27
CA PHE A 84 -18.42 28.71 -6.15
C PHE A 84 -19.84 28.90 -5.65
N GLY A 85 -20.55 27.83 -5.29
CA GLY A 85 -21.92 27.89 -4.77
C GLY A 85 -22.01 28.71 -3.49
N ALA A 86 -21.08 28.51 -2.56
CA ALA A 86 -21.01 29.27 -1.31
C ALA A 86 -20.75 30.77 -1.55
N ARG A 87 -19.89 31.14 -2.50
CA ARG A 87 -19.63 32.55 -2.85
C ARG A 87 -20.75 33.20 -3.65
N PHE A 88 -21.47 32.43 -4.45
CA PHE A 88 -22.49 32.96 -5.36
C PHE A 88 -23.88 33.06 -4.70
N PHE A 89 -24.18 32.18 -3.75
CA PHE A 89 -25.48 32.11 -3.07
C PHE A 89 -25.46 32.38 -1.57
N GLY A 90 -24.28 32.44 -0.93
CA GLY A 90 -24.10 32.84 0.48
C GLY A 90 -23.88 34.33 0.62
#